data_AF-A0A969CCU1-F1
#
_entry.id   AF-A0A969CCU1-F1
#
_cell.length_a   1.000
_cell.length_b   1.000
_cell.length_c   1.000
_cell.angle_alpha   90.00
_cell.angle_beta   90.00
_cell.angle_gamma   90.00
#
_symmetry.space_group_name_H-M   'P 1'
#
loop_
_entity.id
_entity.type
_entity.pdbx_description
1 polymer ?
#
loop_
_entity_poly.entity_id
_entity_poly.type
_entity_poly.pdbx_seq_one_letter_code
_entity_poly.pdbx_strand_id
1 'polypeptide(L)'
;MVAESPSKTGTKLGTPGYAALEQRHGKAVPASDLYSLGVTCIRLLTSVMPYLDIYGDIHDDLYDPLEGRWLWREALPKGTKISQDLSQVLDKLIQEYVKDRYKSAVEVLQALKPPVAIVSPQNKLQPGNVVNRSKQSDVVTETPLISVKLESEKGIDYSLLEKLLAEKNWRAADEETSVKMLEVMQQKSRGYLSEEDIRKFPAVDLQTIDQLWVRYSHRRFGFSVQKGLWVKLGGKPGVYDATIWEKFWRSGRVADR
;
A
#
# COMPACT_ATOMS: atom_id res chain seq x y z
N MET A 1 23.29 -40.84 -13.66
CA MET A 1 22.79 -39.52 -14.10
C MET A 1 21.90 -38.99 -13.00
N VAL A 2 22.34 -37.93 -12.31
CA VAL A 2 21.59 -37.32 -11.20
C VAL A 2 20.60 -36.33 -11.81
N ALA A 3 19.31 -36.51 -11.54
CA ALA A 3 18.27 -35.58 -11.97
C ALA A 3 18.32 -34.33 -11.07
N GLU A 4 18.68 -33.19 -11.66
CA GLU A 4 18.56 -31.87 -11.01
C GLU A 4 17.10 -31.58 -10.67
N SER A 5 16.87 -31.19 -9.42
CA SER A 5 15.56 -30.78 -8.92
C SER A 5 15.25 -29.36 -9.42
N PRO A 6 14.01 -29.05 -9.86
CA PRO A 6 13.66 -27.70 -10.28
C PRO A 6 13.76 -26.75 -9.08
N SER A 7 14.59 -25.70 -9.20
CA SER A 7 14.73 -24.68 -8.17
C SER A 7 13.36 -24.05 -7.89
N LYS A 8 12.96 -24.02 -6.61
CA LYS A 8 11.77 -23.33 -6.11
C LYS A 8 11.76 -21.88 -6.62
N THR A 9 10.94 -21.61 -7.62
CA THR A 9 10.73 -20.25 -8.16
C THR A 9 10.05 -19.41 -7.09
N GLY A 10 10.74 -18.38 -6.61
CA GLY A 10 10.23 -17.47 -5.58
C GLY A 10 9.02 -16.67 -6.06
N THR A 11 8.15 -16.34 -5.12
CA THR A 11 6.99 -15.44 -5.16
C THR A 11 6.99 -14.47 -6.35
N LYS A 12 6.21 -14.79 -7.40
CA LYS A 12 5.83 -13.85 -8.49
C LYS A 12 4.80 -12.82 -7.99
N LEU A 13 5.15 -12.07 -6.95
CA LEU A 13 4.27 -11.05 -6.37
C LEU A 13 5.09 -9.81 -6.05
N GLY A 14 4.77 -8.71 -6.72
CA GLY A 14 5.35 -7.41 -6.46
C GLY A 14 4.35 -6.34 -6.87
N THR A 15 4.09 -5.37 -5.98
CA THR A 15 3.23 -4.23 -6.30
C THR A 15 3.85 -3.47 -7.48
N PRO A 16 3.13 -3.26 -8.59
CA PRO A 16 3.68 -2.55 -9.73
C PRO A 16 4.15 -1.14 -9.35
N GLY A 17 5.34 -0.75 -9.82
CA GLY A 17 5.98 0.51 -9.44
C GLY A 17 6.73 0.50 -8.10
N TYR A 18 6.83 -0.64 -7.39
CA TYR A 18 7.58 -0.81 -6.14
C TYR A 18 8.54 -1.99 -6.14
N ALA A 19 8.25 -3.02 -6.94
CA ALA A 19 9.04 -4.25 -6.95
C ALA A 19 10.30 -4.12 -7.80
N ALA A 20 11.43 -4.63 -7.28
CA ALA A 20 12.68 -4.70 -8.00
C ALA A 20 12.60 -5.62 -9.23
N LEU A 21 13.42 -5.37 -10.26
CA LEU A 21 13.43 -6.14 -11.51
C LEU A 21 13.63 -7.64 -11.28
N GLU A 22 14.55 -8.03 -10.38
CA GLU A 22 14.80 -9.44 -10.05
C GLU A 22 13.63 -10.10 -9.31
N GLN A 23 12.90 -9.36 -8.46
CA GLN A 23 11.71 -9.86 -7.77
C GLN A 23 10.56 -10.08 -8.76
N ARG A 24 10.41 -9.20 -9.75
CA ARG A 24 9.47 -9.39 -10.87
C ARG A 24 9.77 -10.66 -11.68
N HIS A 25 11.04 -11.08 -11.73
CA HIS A 25 11.48 -12.34 -12.34
C HIS A 25 11.53 -13.54 -11.37
N GLY A 26 10.99 -13.41 -10.15
CA GLY A 26 10.93 -14.49 -9.15
C GLY A 26 12.27 -14.79 -8.45
N LYS A 27 13.24 -13.89 -8.54
CA LYS A 27 14.58 -13.99 -7.93
C LYS A 27 14.74 -12.98 -6.78
N ALA A 28 13.78 -12.93 -5.88
CA ALA A 28 13.84 -12.04 -4.72
C ALA A 28 15.06 -12.36 -3.84
N VAL A 29 15.78 -11.32 -3.44
CA VAL A 29 16.92 -11.36 -2.50
C VAL A 29 16.72 -10.27 -1.45
N PRO A 30 17.46 -10.24 -0.33
CA PRO A 30 17.33 -9.16 0.66
C PRO A 30 17.49 -7.75 0.05
N ALA A 31 18.32 -7.61 -0.98
CA ALA A 31 18.48 -6.35 -1.70
C ALA A 31 17.21 -5.93 -2.47
N SER A 32 16.33 -6.86 -2.85
CA SER A 32 15.02 -6.59 -3.45
C SER A 32 14.11 -5.86 -2.48
N ASP A 33 14.03 -6.31 -1.23
CA ASP A 33 13.26 -5.64 -0.18
C ASP A 33 13.82 -4.23 0.10
N LEU A 34 15.15 -4.07 0.08
CA LEU A 34 15.79 -2.77 0.22
C LEU A 34 15.45 -1.80 -0.93
N TYR A 35 15.35 -2.30 -2.15
CA TYR A 35 14.88 -1.50 -3.28
C TYR A 35 13.44 -1.04 -3.06
N SER A 36 12.53 -1.97 -2.71
CA SER A 36 11.14 -1.62 -2.45
C SER A 36 10.99 -0.63 -1.29
N LEU A 37 11.85 -0.73 -0.27
CA LEU A 37 11.93 0.25 0.80
C LEU A 37 12.40 1.63 0.29
N GLY A 38 13.45 1.66 -0.53
CA GLY A 38 13.95 2.88 -1.17
C GLY A 38 12.89 3.59 -2.01
N VAL A 39 12.20 2.83 -2.87
CA VAL A 39 11.08 3.34 -3.70
C VAL A 39 9.96 3.87 -2.83
N THR A 40 9.60 3.16 -1.76
CA THR A 40 8.59 3.61 -0.79
C THR A 40 9.01 4.95 -0.16
N CYS A 41 10.26 5.08 0.28
CA CYS A 41 10.78 6.33 0.86
C CYS A 41 10.71 7.51 -0.10
N ILE A 42 11.18 7.37 -1.35
CA ILE A 42 11.12 8.47 -2.32
C ILE A 42 9.68 8.87 -2.65
N ARG A 43 8.74 7.91 -2.72
CA ARG A 43 7.32 8.22 -2.90
C ARG A 43 6.70 8.91 -1.70
N LEU A 44 7.12 8.58 -0.49
CA LEU A 44 6.69 9.29 0.71
C LEU A 44 7.20 10.74 0.71
N LEU A 45 8.43 10.97 0.24
CA LEU A 45 9.04 12.30 0.16
C LEU A 45 8.40 13.18 -0.92
N THR A 46 8.07 12.61 -2.08
CA THR A 46 7.47 13.35 -3.19
C THR A 46 5.95 13.39 -3.14
N SER A 47 5.34 12.43 -2.45
CA SER A 47 3.91 12.12 -2.52
C SER A 47 3.42 11.71 -3.92
N VAL A 48 4.32 11.35 -4.84
CA VAL A 48 3.98 10.88 -6.18
C VAL A 48 3.85 9.36 -6.20
N MET A 49 2.67 8.87 -6.55
CA MET A 49 2.33 7.44 -6.59
C MET A 49 2.07 7.01 -8.04
N PRO A 50 2.34 5.74 -8.38
CA PRO A 50 1.97 5.24 -9.70
C PRO A 50 0.45 5.07 -9.75
N TYR A 51 -0.15 5.32 -10.90
CA TYR A 51 -1.59 5.14 -11.13
C TYR A 51 -1.82 4.29 -12.36
N LEU A 52 -2.99 3.65 -12.42
CA LEU A 52 -3.46 2.97 -13.62
C LEU A 52 -4.30 3.95 -14.42
N ASP A 53 -4.09 4.02 -15.73
CA ASP A 53 -5.04 4.70 -16.59
C ASP A 53 -6.29 3.83 -16.87
N ILE A 54 -7.19 4.38 -17.67
CA ILE A 54 -8.44 3.74 -18.06
C ILE A 54 -8.25 2.45 -18.88
N TYR A 55 -7.05 2.19 -19.39
CA TYR A 55 -6.69 0.98 -20.13
C TYR A 55 -5.99 -0.06 -19.25
N GLY A 56 -5.70 0.28 -17.99
CA GLY A 56 -4.97 -0.59 -17.06
C GLY A 56 -3.46 -0.52 -17.22
N ASP A 57 -2.96 0.48 -17.95
CA ASP A 57 -1.53 0.72 -18.08
C ASP A 57 -1.03 1.51 -16.85
N ILE A 58 0.14 1.12 -16.35
CA ILE A 58 0.76 1.78 -15.20
C ILE A 58 1.49 3.02 -15.67
N HIS A 59 1.07 4.17 -15.17
CA HIS A 59 1.76 5.45 -15.30
C HIS A 59 2.52 5.75 -14.01
N ASP A 60 3.79 6.13 -14.15
CA ASP A 60 4.67 6.42 -13.02
C ASP A 60 5.52 7.66 -13.32
N ASP A 61 5.00 8.82 -12.98
CA ASP A 61 5.66 10.12 -13.21
C ASP A 61 6.99 10.26 -12.44
N LEU A 62 7.29 9.33 -11.54
CA LEU A 62 8.52 9.33 -10.74
C LEU A 62 9.66 8.54 -11.39
N TYR A 63 9.40 7.80 -12.47
CA TYR A 63 10.38 6.98 -13.16
C TYR A 63 10.40 7.29 -14.65
N ASP A 64 11.58 7.61 -15.17
CA ASP A 64 11.81 7.80 -16.61
C ASP A 64 12.28 6.47 -17.22
N PRO A 65 11.44 5.76 -18.01
CA PRO A 65 11.81 4.49 -18.61
C PRO A 65 12.77 4.63 -19.80
N LEU A 66 12.88 5.82 -20.41
CA LEU A 66 13.80 6.04 -21.53
C LEU A 66 15.23 6.21 -21.03
N GLU A 67 15.39 6.88 -19.88
CA GLU A 67 16.68 7.12 -19.23
C GLU A 67 16.99 6.08 -18.13
N GLY A 68 16.02 5.23 -17.78
CA GLY A 68 16.17 4.21 -16.75
C GLY A 68 16.43 4.78 -15.35
N ARG A 69 15.90 5.97 -15.03
CA ARG A 69 16.24 6.71 -13.80
C ARG A 69 15.02 7.22 -13.05
N TRP A 70 15.19 7.36 -11.74
CA TRP A 70 14.18 7.97 -10.86
C TRP A 70 14.28 9.50 -10.88
N LEU A 71 13.14 10.17 -11.09
CA LEU A 71 12.99 11.64 -11.12
C LEU A 71 12.61 12.21 -9.74
N TRP A 72 13.02 11.53 -8.67
CA TRP A 72 12.49 11.82 -7.34
C TRP A 72 12.97 13.14 -6.73
N ARG A 73 14.11 13.66 -7.18
CA ARG A 73 14.63 14.95 -6.72
C ARG A 73 13.87 16.10 -7.36
N GLU A 74 13.56 15.96 -8.64
CA GLU A 74 12.80 16.89 -9.45
C GLU A 74 11.35 16.99 -8.96
N ALA A 75 10.79 15.87 -8.48
CA ALA A 75 9.44 15.78 -7.94
C ALA A 75 9.33 16.20 -6.45
N LEU A 76 10.41 16.65 -5.79
CA LEU A 76 10.34 17.09 -4.40
C LEU A 76 9.48 18.35 -4.24
N PRO A 77 8.61 18.42 -3.20
CA PRO A 77 7.90 19.65 -2.88
C PRO A 77 8.86 20.81 -2.63
N LYS A 78 8.50 22.01 -3.12
CA LYS A 78 9.32 23.20 -2.97
C LYS A 78 9.65 23.46 -1.49
N GLY A 79 10.93 23.69 -1.20
CA GLY A 79 11.41 23.94 0.16
C GLY A 79 11.74 22.69 0.99
N THR A 80 11.56 21.48 0.43
CA THR A 80 12.00 20.24 1.10
C THR A 80 13.52 20.22 1.20
N LYS A 81 14.03 20.04 2.42
CA LYS A 81 15.46 19.85 2.69
C LYS A 81 15.73 18.40 3.05
N ILE A 82 16.66 17.77 2.34
CA ILE A 82 17.11 16.40 2.58
C ILE A 82 18.61 16.45 2.78
N SER A 83 19.11 15.74 3.79
CA SER A 83 20.56 15.64 4.01
C SER A 83 21.23 14.92 2.84
N GLN A 84 22.50 15.26 2.58
CA GLN A 84 23.27 14.62 1.52
C GLN A 84 23.44 13.11 1.78
N ASP A 85 23.62 12.71 3.04
CA ASP A 85 23.76 11.30 3.42
C ASP A 85 22.49 10.50 3.12
N LEU A 86 21.32 11.00 3.54
CA LEU A 86 20.04 10.33 3.25
C LEU A 86 19.78 10.28 1.74
N SER A 87 20.11 11.37 1.05
CA SER A 87 20.06 11.45 -0.41
C SER A 87 20.86 10.33 -1.10
N GLN A 88 22.11 10.13 -0.70
CA GLN A 88 22.98 9.09 -1.26
C GLN A 88 22.50 7.68 -0.91
N VAL A 89 22.00 7.51 0.32
CA VAL A 89 21.42 6.23 0.76
C VAL A 89 20.22 5.87 -0.12
N LEU A 90 19.30 6.80 -0.35
CA LEU A 90 18.13 6.58 -1.21
C LEU A 90 18.53 6.29 -2.65
N ASP A 91 19.46 7.06 -3.23
CA ASP A 91 19.96 6.85 -4.60
C ASP A 91 20.56 5.45 -4.78
N LYS A 92 21.25 4.93 -3.75
CA LYS A 92 21.84 3.59 -3.78
C LYS A 92 20.83 2.48 -3.48
N LEU A 93 19.78 2.75 -2.70
CA LEU A 93 18.69 1.78 -2.47
C LEU A 93 17.90 1.51 -3.76
N ILE A 94 17.69 2.53 -4.59
CA ILE A 94 16.82 2.45 -5.78
C ILE A 94 17.55 2.08 -7.08
N GLN A 95 18.82 1.65 -7.01
CA GLN A 95 19.56 1.18 -8.19
C GLN A 95 18.89 -0.06 -8.80
N GLU A 96 18.74 -0.09 -10.13
CA GLU A 96 18.07 -1.20 -10.81
C GLU A 96 18.85 -2.51 -10.65
N TYR A 97 20.16 -2.48 -10.88
CA TYR A 97 21.00 -3.66 -10.75
C TYR A 97 21.34 -3.97 -9.30
N VAL A 98 21.08 -5.20 -8.87
CA VAL A 98 21.39 -5.70 -7.51
C VAL A 98 22.85 -5.48 -7.13
N LYS A 99 23.78 -5.55 -8.10
CA LYS A 99 25.22 -5.33 -7.86
C LYS A 99 25.55 -3.93 -7.34
N ASP A 100 24.75 -2.93 -7.71
CA ASP A 100 24.98 -1.52 -7.41
C ASP A 100 24.22 -1.07 -6.14
N ARG A 101 23.35 -1.94 -5.60
CA ARG A 101 22.61 -1.74 -4.33
C ARG A 101 23.37 -2.20 -3.10
N TYR A 102 22.92 -1.69 -1.93
CA TYR A 102 23.24 -2.28 -0.63
C TYR A 102 22.81 -3.75 -0.57
N LYS A 103 23.64 -4.59 0.05
CA LYS A 103 23.39 -6.03 0.19
C LYS A 103 22.58 -6.38 1.43
N SER A 104 22.61 -5.51 2.43
CA SER A 104 21.94 -5.74 3.71
C SER A 104 21.49 -4.44 4.36
N ALA A 105 20.49 -4.54 5.24
CA ALA A 105 20.03 -3.42 6.06
C ALA A 105 21.13 -2.89 6.99
N VAL A 106 22.12 -3.72 7.35
CA VAL A 106 23.28 -3.29 8.15
C VAL A 106 24.12 -2.27 7.39
N GLU A 107 24.38 -2.50 6.11
CA GLU A 107 25.12 -1.54 5.27
C GLU A 107 24.35 -0.22 5.14
N VAL A 108 23.03 -0.27 5.01
CA VAL A 108 22.16 0.91 4.96
C VAL A 108 22.24 1.70 6.27
N LEU A 109 22.15 1.00 7.41
CA LEU A 109 22.28 1.61 8.74
C LEU A 109 23.66 2.21 8.99
N GLN A 110 24.71 1.61 8.45
CA GLN A 110 26.07 2.16 8.49
C GLN A 110 26.18 3.42 7.64
N ALA A 111 25.61 3.43 6.44
CA ALA A 111 25.62 4.60 5.56
C ALA A 111 24.78 5.77 6.08
N LEU A 112 23.72 5.50 6.85
CA LEU A 112 22.90 6.52 7.51
C LEU A 112 23.59 7.16 8.73
N LYS A 113 24.60 6.50 9.29
CA LYS A 113 25.38 7.04 10.40
C LYS A 113 26.61 7.72 9.81
N PRO A 114 26.89 9.00 10.11
CA PRO A 114 28.15 9.61 9.70
C PRO A 114 29.30 8.75 10.26
N PRO A 115 30.46 8.66 9.59
CA PRO A 115 31.63 8.02 10.16
C PRO A 115 31.90 8.67 11.52
N VAL A 116 31.70 7.90 12.59
CA VAL A 116 32.18 8.29 13.90
C VAL A 116 33.69 8.30 13.77
N ALA A 117 34.29 9.49 13.70
CA ALA A 117 35.72 9.64 13.88
C ALA A 117 36.05 9.01 15.24
N ILE A 118 36.68 7.84 15.21
CA ILE A 118 37.03 7.11 16.41
C ILE A 118 38.14 7.90 17.10
N VAL A 119 37.76 8.67 18.10
CA VAL A 119 38.63 9.00 19.23
C VAL A 119 37.96 8.40 20.46
N SER A 120 38.50 7.26 20.91
CA SER A 120 38.20 6.68 22.23
C SER A 120 38.85 7.56 23.31
N PRO A 121 38.31 7.69 24.54
CA PRO A 121 38.29 6.57 25.49
C PRO A 121 37.06 6.42 26.40
N GLN A 122 36.89 5.17 26.83
CA GLN A 122 36.20 4.59 27.99
C GLN A 122 35.55 5.52 29.05
N ASN A 123 34.30 5.20 29.45
CA ASN A 123 34.05 4.74 30.83
C ASN A 123 32.68 4.04 31.03
N LYS A 124 32.69 3.00 31.87
CA LYS A 124 31.54 2.23 32.37
C LYS A 124 30.79 3.03 33.46
N LEU A 125 29.48 2.78 33.61
CA LEU A 125 28.82 2.25 34.82
C LEU A 125 27.27 2.23 34.65
N GLN A 126 26.65 1.22 35.25
CA GLN A 126 25.26 0.74 35.11
C GLN A 126 24.26 1.46 36.08
N PRO A 127 23.13 0.85 36.51
CA PRO A 127 21.83 0.75 35.85
C PRO A 127 20.65 1.32 36.70
N GLY A 128 19.45 1.40 36.11
CA GLY A 128 18.19 1.35 36.88
C GLY A 128 17.20 2.49 36.63
N ASN A 129 16.03 2.16 36.06
CA ASN A 129 14.78 2.13 36.83
C ASN A 129 13.62 1.71 35.94
N VAL A 130 13.06 0.54 36.28
CA VAL A 130 11.82 0.00 35.75
C VAL A 130 10.68 0.70 36.49
N VAL A 131 9.86 1.47 35.79
CA VAL A 131 8.58 1.97 36.32
C VAL A 131 7.45 1.27 35.60
N ASN A 132 6.80 0.37 36.35
CA ASN A 132 5.48 -0.17 36.08
C ASN A 132 4.47 0.94 35.81
N ARG A 133 3.67 0.79 34.77
CA ARG A 133 2.30 1.35 34.77
C ARG A 133 1.30 0.25 34.44
N SER A 134 0.34 0.18 35.33
CA SER A 134 -0.65 -0.83 35.61
C SER A 134 -1.69 -1.00 34.50
N LYS A 135 -2.24 -2.23 34.51
CA LYS A 135 -3.47 -2.67 33.84
C LYS A 135 -4.62 -1.70 34.09
N GLN A 136 -5.38 -1.40 33.03
CA GLN A 136 -6.82 -1.20 33.16
C GLN A 136 -7.51 -1.63 31.86
N SER A 137 -8.00 -2.87 31.90
CA SER A 137 -9.12 -3.39 31.13
C SER A 137 -10.38 -2.63 31.50
N ASP A 138 -11.20 -2.29 30.50
CA ASP A 138 -12.63 -1.93 30.55
C ASP A 138 -12.95 -1.30 29.16
N VAL A 139 -14.01 -1.56 28.41
CA VAL A 139 -15.25 -2.31 28.58
C VAL A 139 -15.70 -2.68 27.16
N VAL A 140 -16.13 -3.92 26.99
CA VAL A 140 -16.86 -4.40 25.81
C VAL A 140 -18.23 -3.73 25.81
N THR A 141 -18.51 -2.90 24.81
CA THR A 141 -19.87 -2.45 24.53
C THR A 141 -20.34 -3.16 23.26
N GLU A 142 -20.87 -4.37 23.45
CA GLU A 142 -21.79 -4.96 22.49
C GLU A 142 -23.05 -4.10 22.45
N THR A 143 -23.38 -3.59 21.28
CA THR A 143 -24.71 -3.03 20.96
C THR A 143 -25.02 -3.39 19.50
N PRO A 144 -26.30 -3.49 19.11
CA PRO A 144 -26.97 -4.76 18.85
C PRO A 144 -26.81 -5.25 17.41
N LEU A 145 -26.89 -6.56 17.23
CA LEU A 145 -26.94 -7.29 15.96
C LEU A 145 -28.12 -6.82 15.09
N ILE A 146 -27.94 -5.73 14.31
CA ILE A 146 -28.70 -5.56 13.09
C ILE A 146 -28.11 -6.57 12.10
N SER A 147 -28.81 -7.65 11.79
CA SER A 147 -28.37 -8.60 10.75
C SER A 147 -28.19 -7.84 9.45
N VAL A 148 -26.96 -7.73 8.92
CA VAL A 148 -26.76 -7.23 7.56
C VAL A 148 -27.42 -8.26 6.65
N LYS A 149 -28.43 -7.84 5.89
CA LYS A 149 -29.05 -8.74 4.92
C LYS A 149 -28.08 -8.79 3.73
N LEU A 150 -27.40 -9.93 3.56
CA LEU A 150 -26.48 -10.18 2.47
C LEU A 150 -27.28 -10.35 1.16
N GLU A 151 -27.88 -9.26 0.68
CA GLU A 151 -28.67 -9.27 -0.54
C GLU A 151 -27.77 -9.12 -1.76
N SER A 152 -28.14 -9.83 -2.83
CA SER A 152 -27.50 -9.71 -4.14
C SER A 152 -28.58 -9.82 -5.21
N GLU A 153 -28.55 -8.92 -6.19
CA GLU A 153 -29.41 -9.03 -7.38
C GLU A 153 -28.93 -10.14 -8.33
N LYS A 154 -27.66 -10.54 -8.20
CA LYS A 154 -27.02 -11.56 -9.04
C LYS A 154 -26.78 -12.89 -8.31
N GLY A 155 -27.26 -13.02 -7.08
CA GLY A 155 -27.10 -14.24 -6.27
C GLY A 155 -25.66 -14.47 -5.80
N ILE A 156 -24.88 -13.41 -5.63
CA ILE A 156 -23.49 -13.46 -5.15
C ILE A 156 -23.46 -13.74 -3.65
N ASP A 157 -22.60 -14.69 -3.27
CA ASP A 157 -22.32 -14.99 -1.87
C ASP A 157 -21.20 -14.08 -1.35
N TYR A 158 -21.55 -13.27 -0.34
CA TYR A 158 -20.66 -12.34 0.36
C TYR A 158 -20.19 -12.86 1.73
N SER A 159 -20.50 -14.11 2.09
CA SER A 159 -20.18 -14.68 3.41
C SER A 159 -18.67 -14.69 3.70
N LEU A 160 -17.84 -14.95 2.67
CA LEU A 160 -16.38 -14.90 2.82
C LEU A 160 -15.88 -13.48 3.09
N LEU A 161 -16.42 -12.48 2.36
CA LEU A 161 -16.09 -11.08 2.58
C LEU A 161 -16.47 -10.64 4.00
N GLU A 162 -17.67 -11.01 4.46
CA GLU A 162 -18.09 -10.75 5.84
C GLU A 162 -17.13 -11.36 6.86
N LYS A 163 -16.75 -12.63 6.68
CA LYS A 163 -15.81 -13.30 7.58
C LYS A 163 -14.46 -12.57 7.64
N LEU A 164 -13.89 -12.23 6.49
CA LEU A 164 -12.58 -11.53 6.43
C LEU A 164 -12.64 -10.15 7.10
N LEU A 165 -13.75 -9.44 6.94
CA LEU A 165 -13.98 -8.15 7.60
C LEU A 165 -14.17 -8.29 9.11
N ALA A 166 -14.89 -9.33 9.56
CA ALA A 166 -15.05 -9.66 10.98
C ALA A 166 -13.71 -10.00 11.65
N GLU A 167 -12.84 -10.70 10.92
CA GLU A 167 -11.47 -11.04 11.33
C GLU A 167 -10.49 -9.86 11.23
N LYS A 168 -10.94 -8.69 10.75
CA LYS A 168 -10.12 -7.48 10.49
C LYS A 168 -8.95 -7.74 9.53
N ASN A 169 -9.08 -8.74 8.66
CA ASN A 169 -8.11 -9.02 7.62
C ASN A 169 -8.37 -8.12 6.41
N TRP A 170 -8.09 -6.82 6.56
CA TRP A 170 -8.45 -5.78 5.59
C TRP A 170 -7.87 -6.03 4.20
N ARG A 171 -6.65 -6.55 4.13
CA ARG A 171 -5.99 -6.84 2.85
C ARG A 171 -6.70 -7.96 2.09
N ALA A 172 -7.02 -9.07 2.76
CA ALA A 172 -7.74 -10.17 2.12
C ALA A 172 -9.19 -9.77 1.78
N ALA A 173 -9.83 -8.95 2.63
CA ALA A 173 -11.16 -8.41 2.37
C ALA A 173 -11.20 -7.49 1.12
N ASP A 174 -10.15 -6.71 0.89
CA ASP A 174 -10.01 -5.86 -0.30
C ASP A 174 -9.86 -6.68 -1.59
N GLU A 175 -9.05 -7.72 -1.54
CA GLU A 175 -8.90 -8.69 -2.63
C GLU A 175 -10.21 -9.41 -2.93
N GLU A 176 -10.89 -9.91 -1.89
CA GLU A 176 -12.19 -10.57 -2.03
C GLU A 176 -13.26 -9.61 -2.57
N THR A 177 -13.26 -8.34 -2.15
CA THR A 177 -14.17 -7.32 -2.67
C THR A 177 -14.00 -7.15 -4.17
N SER A 178 -12.76 -7.08 -4.65
CA SER A 178 -12.46 -6.96 -6.08
C SER A 178 -12.95 -8.18 -6.87
N VAL A 179 -12.74 -9.38 -6.34
CA VAL A 179 -13.24 -10.63 -6.94
C VAL A 179 -14.77 -10.61 -7.04
N LYS A 180 -15.46 -10.19 -5.97
CA LYS A 180 -16.92 -10.14 -5.96
C LYS A 180 -17.47 -9.10 -6.93
N MET A 181 -16.86 -7.92 -7.01
CA MET A 181 -17.26 -6.91 -7.99
C MET A 181 -17.11 -7.39 -9.44
N LEU A 182 -16.04 -8.14 -9.75
CA LEU A 182 -15.88 -8.77 -11.06
C LEU A 182 -16.91 -9.88 -11.31
N GLU A 183 -17.26 -10.65 -10.28
CA GLU A 183 -18.25 -11.72 -10.35
C GLU A 183 -19.66 -11.19 -10.61
N VAL A 184 -20.08 -10.11 -9.92
CA VAL A 184 -21.36 -9.42 -10.13
C VAL A 184 -21.53 -9.01 -11.61
N MET A 185 -20.45 -8.51 -12.22
CA MET A 185 -20.43 -8.06 -13.61
C MET A 185 -20.15 -9.16 -14.62
N GLN A 186 -19.90 -10.39 -14.16
CA GLN A 186 -19.50 -11.54 -14.99
C GLN A 186 -18.22 -11.26 -15.82
N GLN A 187 -17.33 -10.38 -15.32
CA GLN A 187 -16.10 -9.94 -16.00
C GLN A 187 -14.84 -10.68 -15.49
N LYS A 188 -14.97 -11.94 -15.07
CA LYS A 188 -13.87 -12.72 -14.48
C LYS A 188 -12.65 -12.87 -15.40
N SER A 189 -12.84 -12.86 -16.71
CA SER A 189 -11.76 -13.01 -17.70
C SER A 189 -10.97 -11.73 -17.96
N ARG A 190 -11.60 -10.55 -17.78
CA ARG A 190 -10.96 -9.25 -18.06
C ARG A 190 -10.15 -8.73 -16.87
N GLY A 191 -10.54 -9.07 -15.65
CA GLY A 191 -9.79 -8.73 -14.42
C GLY A 191 -9.92 -7.28 -13.95
N TYR A 192 -10.65 -6.42 -14.66
CA TYR A 192 -10.95 -5.04 -14.26
C TYR A 192 -12.35 -4.61 -14.72
N LEU A 193 -12.95 -3.61 -14.06
CA LEU A 193 -14.23 -2.98 -14.42
C LEU A 193 -13.99 -1.63 -15.11
N SER A 194 -14.71 -1.36 -16.20
CA SER A 194 -14.64 -0.08 -16.92
C SER A 194 -15.64 0.90 -16.32
N GLU A 195 -15.58 2.18 -16.69
CA GLU A 195 -16.62 3.13 -16.27
C GLU A 195 -18.02 2.71 -16.69
N GLU A 196 -18.16 2.08 -17.87
CA GLU A 196 -19.45 1.59 -18.34
C GLU A 196 -19.97 0.43 -17.48
N ASP A 197 -19.08 -0.46 -17.04
CA ASP A 197 -19.42 -1.55 -16.13
C ASP A 197 -19.85 -1.00 -14.78
N ILE A 198 -19.11 -0.02 -14.24
CA ILE A 198 -19.45 0.63 -12.97
C ILE A 198 -20.79 1.37 -13.04
N ARG A 199 -21.13 2.01 -14.17
CA ARG A 199 -22.44 2.65 -14.37
C ARG A 199 -23.60 1.64 -14.40
N LYS A 200 -23.34 0.40 -14.81
CA LYS A 200 -24.32 -0.70 -14.86
C LYS A 200 -24.28 -1.59 -13.61
N PHE A 201 -23.42 -1.29 -12.65
CA PHE A 201 -23.22 -2.13 -11.47
C PHE A 201 -24.51 -2.16 -10.63
N PRO A 202 -25.03 -3.37 -10.28
CA PRO A 202 -26.23 -3.51 -9.47
C PRO A 202 -26.14 -2.77 -8.13
N ALA A 203 -27.15 -1.94 -7.86
CA ALA A 203 -27.13 -1.07 -6.69
C ALA A 203 -27.21 -1.86 -5.38
N VAL A 204 -27.95 -2.98 -5.35
CA VAL A 204 -28.06 -3.84 -4.16
C VAL A 204 -26.70 -4.45 -3.81
N ASP A 205 -25.98 -4.98 -4.80
CA ASP A 205 -24.65 -5.57 -4.58
C ASP A 205 -23.65 -4.53 -4.08
N LEU A 206 -23.64 -3.33 -4.66
CA LEU A 206 -22.77 -2.25 -4.21
C LEU A 206 -23.10 -1.80 -2.78
N GLN A 207 -24.40 -1.76 -2.44
CA GLN A 207 -24.86 -1.44 -1.09
C GLN A 207 -24.44 -2.51 -0.08
N THR A 208 -24.57 -3.79 -0.42
CA THR A 208 -24.16 -4.90 0.46
C THR A 208 -22.67 -4.83 0.77
N ILE A 209 -21.83 -4.64 -0.26
CA ILE A 209 -20.38 -4.47 -0.07
C ILE A 209 -20.08 -3.25 0.81
N ASP A 210 -20.68 -2.09 0.51
CA ASP A 210 -20.46 -0.87 1.29
C ASP A 210 -20.87 -1.04 2.76
N GLN A 211 -22.03 -1.63 3.03
CA GLN A 211 -22.53 -1.86 4.39
C GLN A 211 -21.61 -2.77 5.20
N LEU A 212 -21.07 -3.83 4.59
CA LEU A 212 -20.11 -4.71 5.23
C LEU A 212 -18.84 -3.94 5.63
N TRP A 213 -18.23 -3.21 4.69
CA TRP A 213 -17.05 -2.41 4.97
C TRP A 213 -17.30 -1.35 6.04
N VAL A 214 -18.40 -0.60 5.95
CA VAL A 214 -18.78 0.43 6.91
C VAL A 214 -18.99 -0.16 8.29
N ARG A 215 -19.65 -1.31 8.39
CA ARG A 215 -19.95 -1.95 9.67
C ARG A 215 -18.68 -2.39 10.40
N TYR A 216 -17.90 -3.25 9.76
CA TYR A 216 -16.75 -3.87 10.43
C TYR A 216 -15.60 -2.88 10.65
N SER A 217 -15.50 -1.84 9.83
CA SER A 217 -14.52 -0.77 10.00
C SER A 217 -14.94 0.35 10.96
N HIS A 218 -16.12 0.27 11.59
CA HIS A 218 -16.67 1.35 12.42
C HIS A 218 -16.79 2.68 11.65
N ARG A 219 -17.34 2.61 10.43
CA ARG A 219 -17.56 3.72 9.49
C ARG A 219 -16.28 4.42 9.00
N ARG A 220 -15.13 3.73 9.07
CA ARG A 220 -13.86 4.24 8.54
C ARG A 220 -13.65 3.92 7.07
N PHE A 221 -14.15 2.78 6.62
CA PHE A 221 -13.98 2.26 5.25
C PHE A 221 -15.34 2.01 4.60
N GLY A 222 -15.37 2.06 3.27
CA GLY A 222 -16.58 1.90 2.46
C GLY A 222 -16.67 2.96 1.34
N PHE A 223 -17.36 2.62 0.27
CA PHE A 223 -17.61 3.51 -0.87
C PHE A 223 -18.43 4.74 -0.49
N SER A 224 -19.38 4.63 0.46
CA SER A 224 -20.14 5.77 0.97
C SER A 224 -19.25 6.73 1.78
N VAL A 225 -18.28 6.19 2.52
CA VAL A 225 -17.28 6.98 3.25
C VAL A 225 -16.37 7.72 2.27
N GLN A 226 -15.86 7.00 1.26
CA GLN A 226 -15.06 7.57 0.17
C GLN A 226 -15.83 8.65 -0.59
N LYS A 227 -17.07 8.41 -1.01
CA LYS A 227 -17.93 9.41 -1.65
C LYS A 227 -18.14 10.65 -0.77
N GLY A 228 -18.40 10.45 0.52
CA GLY A 228 -18.58 11.55 1.47
C GLY A 228 -17.33 12.42 1.61
N LEU A 229 -16.16 11.80 1.67
CA LEU A 229 -14.88 12.50 1.73
C LEU A 229 -14.56 13.21 0.40
N TRP A 230 -14.84 12.59 -0.74
CA TRP A 230 -14.71 13.20 -2.08
C TRP A 230 -15.51 14.50 -2.18
N VAL A 231 -16.79 14.46 -1.81
CA VAL A 231 -17.67 15.64 -1.84
C VAL A 231 -17.20 16.72 -0.87
N LYS A 232 -16.76 16.35 0.34
CA LYS A 232 -16.21 17.31 1.32
C LYS A 232 -14.99 18.06 0.81
N LEU A 233 -14.19 17.44 -0.06
CA LEU A 233 -13.02 18.06 -0.67
C LEU A 233 -13.34 18.91 -1.91
N GLY A 234 -14.64 19.07 -2.22
CA GLY A 234 -15.15 19.84 -3.36
C GLY A 234 -15.43 19.00 -4.59
N GLY A 235 -15.27 17.68 -4.52
CA GLY A 235 -15.40 16.78 -5.66
C GLY A 235 -16.85 16.60 -6.07
N LYS A 236 -17.10 16.54 -7.38
CA LYS A 236 -18.42 16.20 -7.92
C LYS A 236 -18.48 14.70 -8.19
N PRO A 237 -19.53 13.97 -7.75
CA PRO A 237 -19.68 12.56 -8.09
C PRO A 237 -19.69 12.34 -9.61
N GLY A 238 -18.94 11.35 -10.10
CA GLY A 238 -18.85 11.03 -11.53
C GLY A 238 -17.98 11.98 -12.35
N VAL A 239 -17.31 12.96 -11.73
CA VAL A 239 -16.35 13.85 -12.39
C VAL A 239 -14.99 13.64 -11.74
N TYR A 240 -14.02 13.20 -12.53
CA TYR A 240 -12.63 13.13 -12.08
C TYR A 240 -12.03 14.53 -11.98
N ASP A 241 -11.39 14.83 -10.85
CA ASP A 241 -10.61 16.04 -10.64
C ASP A 241 -9.30 15.64 -9.95
N ALA A 242 -8.18 15.78 -10.66
CA ALA A 242 -6.86 15.39 -10.19
C ALA A 242 -6.44 16.11 -8.90
N THR A 243 -6.84 17.38 -8.73
CA THR A 243 -6.48 18.17 -7.55
C THR A 243 -7.25 17.71 -6.30
N ILE A 244 -8.48 17.25 -6.50
CA ILE A 244 -9.33 16.74 -5.42
C ILE A 244 -8.94 15.29 -5.11
N TRP A 245 -8.57 14.51 -6.12
CA TRP A 245 -8.00 13.18 -5.97
C TRP A 245 -6.73 13.17 -5.10
N GLU A 246 -5.82 14.12 -5.33
CA GLU A 246 -4.64 14.29 -4.49
C GLU A 246 -4.98 14.62 -3.02
N LYS A 247 -5.93 15.53 -2.80
CA LYS A 247 -6.40 15.86 -1.44
C LYS A 247 -7.08 14.67 -0.77
N PHE A 248 -7.84 13.91 -1.55
CA PHE A 248 -8.60 12.75 -1.10
C PHE A 248 -7.65 11.65 -0.62
N TRP A 249 -6.65 11.32 -1.42
CA TRP A 249 -5.60 10.35 -1.07
C TRP A 249 -4.82 10.76 0.18
N ARG A 250 -4.47 12.06 0.30
CA ARG A 250 -3.76 12.58 1.48
C ARG A 250 -4.59 12.51 2.77
N SER A 251 -5.91 12.66 2.66
CA SER A 251 -6.82 12.63 3.82
C SER A 251 -7.02 11.22 4.38
N GLY A 252 -6.95 10.19 3.53
CA GLY A 252 -7.05 8.78 3.95
C GLY A 252 -5.89 8.30 4.85
N ARG A 253 -4.70 8.91 4.77
CA ARG A 253 -3.51 8.53 5.55
C ARG A 253 -3.53 8.98 7.02
N VAL A 254 -4.43 9.87 7.42
CA VAL A 254 -4.48 10.40 8.81
C VAL A 254 -5.33 9.50 9.72
N ALA A 255 -6.24 8.71 9.16
CA ALA A 255 -7.17 7.85 9.92
C ALA A 255 -6.57 6.49 10.33
N ASP A 256 -5.33 6.19 9.94
CA ASP A 256 -4.63 4.91 10.20
C ASP A 256 -3.48 5.05 11.21
N ARG A 257 -3.51 6.11 12.03
CA ARG A 257 -2.69 6.26 13.24
C ARG A 257 -3.49 6.00 14.50
#